data_AF-A0A848W553-F1
#
_entry.id   AF-A0A848W553-F1
#
_cell.length_a   1.000
_cell.length_b   1.000
_cell.length_c   1.000
_cell.angle_alpha   90.00
_cell.angle_beta   90.00
_cell.angle_gamma   90.00
#
_symmetry.space_group_name_H-M   'P 1'
#
loop_
_entity.id
_entity.type
_entity.pdbx_description
1 polymer ?
#
loop_
_entity_poly.entity_id
_entity_poly.type
_entity_poly.pdbx_seq_one_letter_code
_entity_poly.pdbx_strand_id
1 'polypeptide(L)' 'SALYAGYSVPPYYDSLVAKLIVHAGTREDCILRLRRALDEMVVSGIETTIPLHQRVIEDASFAAGDYDIHWLEKLVAKP' A
#
# COMPACT_ATOMS: atom_id res chain seq x y z
N SER A 1 -4.58 9.11 16.46
CA SER A 1 -3.15 9.38 16.68
C SER A 1 -2.52 9.75 15.36
N ALA A 2 -1.53 10.64 15.33
CA ALA A 2 -0.77 10.98 14.13
C ALA A 2 0.65 10.42 14.24
N LEU A 3 1.21 10.00 13.11
CA LEU A 3 2.63 9.66 12.96
C LEU A 3 3.44 10.96 12.80
N TYR A 4 4.64 11.01 13.39
CA TYR A 4 5.57 12.13 13.23
C TYR A 4 7.02 11.64 13.27
N ALA A 5 7.97 12.45 12.78
CA ALA A 5 9.38 12.09 12.76
C ALA A 5 9.92 11.87 14.18
N GLY A 6 10.62 10.76 14.40
CA GLY A 6 11.12 10.36 15.72
C GLY A 6 10.10 9.65 16.60
N TYR A 7 8.87 9.46 16.13
CA TYR A 7 7.90 8.61 16.81
C TYR A 7 8.37 7.15 16.84
N SER A 8 8.36 6.54 18.03
CA SER A 8 8.64 5.11 18.20
C SER A 8 7.34 4.33 18.13
N VAL A 9 7.23 3.40 17.17
CA VAL A 9 6.07 2.52 17.05
C VAL A 9 6.11 1.47 18.18
N PRO A 10 5.13 1.45 19.10
CA PRO A 10 5.12 0.50 20.20
C PRO A 10 4.72 -0.91 19.72
N PRO A 11 5.34 -1.99 20.23
CA PRO A 11 5.03 -3.36 19.82
C PRO A 11 3.73 -3.91 20.42
N TYR A 12 3.10 -3.17 21.34
CA TYR A 12 1.93 -3.63 22.10
C TYR A 12 0.59 -3.24 21.46
N TYR A 13 0.61 -2.53 20.34
CA TYR A 13 -0.58 -2.09 19.60
C TYR A 13 -0.53 -2.58 18.15
N ASP A 14 -1.60 -2.32 17.42
CA ASP A 14 -1.68 -2.59 15.98
C ASP A 14 -0.53 -1.89 15.22
N SER A 15 0.01 -2.57 14.21
CA SER A 15 1.15 -2.10 13.43
C SER A 15 0.79 -1.05 12.36
N LEU A 16 -0.48 -0.63 12.27
CA LEU A 16 -0.91 0.42 11.35
C LEU A 16 -0.31 1.78 11.71
N VAL A 17 0.64 2.22 10.90
CA VAL A 17 1.31 3.52 11.07
C VAL A 17 0.66 4.67 10.28
N ALA A 18 0.02 4.38 9.14
CA ALA A 18 -0.56 5.39 8.26
C ALA A 18 -1.63 4.80 7.32
N LYS A 19 -2.48 5.67 6.76
CA LYS A 19 -3.39 5.35 5.65
C LYS A 19 -3.13 6.31 4.50
N LEU A 20 -2.76 5.78 3.34
CA LEU A 20 -2.62 6.55 2.11
C LEU A 20 -3.94 6.51 1.34
N ILE A 21 -4.55 7.68 1.12
CA ILE A 21 -5.83 7.82 0.44
C ILE A 21 -5.63 8.69 -0.79
N VAL A 22 -6.07 8.19 -1.94
CA VAL A 22 -5.98 8.89 -3.23
C VAL A 22 -7.37 9.02 -3.83
N HIS A 23 -7.61 10.13 -4.53
CA HIS A 23 -8.88 10.42 -5.18
C HIS A 23 -8.65 11.01 -6.58
N ALA A 24 -9.47 10.59 -7.54
CA ALA A 24 -9.48 11.04 -8.93
C ALA A 24 -10.85 10.76 -9.57
N GLY A 25 -11.07 11.27 -10.78
CA GLY A 25 -12.34 11.10 -11.50
C GLY A 25 -12.55 9.70 -12.09
N THR A 26 -11.48 8.95 -12.30
CA THR A 26 -11.50 7.58 -12.84
C THR A 26 -10.66 6.64 -11.98
N ARG A 27 -10.90 5.34 -12.12
CA ARG A 27 -10.14 4.33 -11.37
C ARG A 27 -8.70 4.26 -11.86
N GLU A 28 -8.50 4.41 -13.15
CA GLU A 28 -7.20 4.46 -13.83
C GLU A 28 -6.37 5.64 -13.31
N ASP A 29 -6.96 6.84 -13.23
CA ASP A 29 -6.28 8.01 -12.67
C ASP A 29 -5.94 7.84 -11.19
N CYS A 30 -6.84 7.21 -10.42
CA CYS A 30 -6.60 6.88 -9.02
C CYS A 30 -5.39 5.94 -8.88
N ILE A 31 -5.30 4.89 -9.69
CA ILE A 31 -4.18 3.94 -9.67
C ILE A 31 -2.87 4.63 -10.07
N LEU A 32 -2.89 5.47 -11.11
CA LEU A 32 -1.71 6.24 -11.52
C LEU A 32 -1.21 7.19 -10.43
N ARG A 33 -2.12 7.89 -9.75
CA ARG A 33 -1.79 8.76 -8.61
C ARG A 33 -1.30 7.96 -7.40
N LEU A 34 -1.92 6.82 -7.12
CA LEU A 34 -1.51 5.92 -6.04
C LEU A 34 -0.10 5.38 -6.26
N ARG A 35 0.25 5.03 -7.51
CA ARG A 35 1.61 4.63 -7.88
C ARG A 35 2.63 5.69 -7.52
N ARG A 36 2.44 6.92 -7.99
CA ARG A 36 3.33 8.05 -7.67
C ARG A 36 3.42 8.30 -6.16
N ALA A 37 2.27 8.28 -5.47
CA ALA A 37 2.24 8.52 -4.03
C ALA A 37 2.99 7.43 -3.23
N LEU A 38 2.93 6.17 -3.66
CA LEU A 38 3.72 5.09 -3.07
C LEU A 38 5.21 5.23 -3.37
N ASP A 39 5.59 5.60 -4.60
CA ASP A 39 6.99 5.81 -5.00
C ASP A 39 7.65 6.99 -4.27
N GLU A 40 6.88 8.01 -3.92
CA GLU A 40 7.33 9.18 -3.17
C GLU A 40 7.26 8.97 -1.64
N MET A 41 6.66 7.88 -1.16
CA MET A 41 6.49 7.62 0.27
C MET A 41 7.78 7.13 0.91
N VAL A 42 8.34 7.92 1.82
CA VAL A 42 9.56 7.59 2.56
C VAL A 42 9.23 7.34 4.03
N VAL A 43 9.42 6.09 4.48
CA VAL A 43 9.34 5.69 5.89
C VAL A 43 10.60 4.90 6.23
N SER A 44 11.30 5.33 7.27
CA SER A 44 12.57 4.74 7.71
C SER A 44 12.53 4.32 9.17
N GLY A 45 13.33 3.31 9.54
CA GLY A 45 13.46 2.82 10.92
C GLY A 45 12.54 1.66 11.29
N ILE A 46 11.63 1.28 10.39
CA ILE A 46 10.78 0.10 10.49
C ILE A 46 10.64 -0.55 9.11
N GLU A 47 10.35 -1.85 9.08
CA GLU A 47 9.86 -2.49 7.87
C GLU A 47 8.41 -2.05 7.59
N THR A 48 8.04 -1.93 6.31
CA THR A 48 6.72 -1.47 5.91
C THR A 48 6.14 -2.36 4.82
N THR A 49 4.82 -2.29 4.65
CA THR A 49 4.10 -2.96 3.57
C THR A 49 4.11 -2.16 2.26
N ILE A 50 4.87 -1.06 2.15
CA ILE A 50 4.95 -0.25 0.93
C ILE A 50 5.33 -1.10 -0.31
N PRO A 51 6.35 -1.97 -0.26
CA PRO A 51 6.71 -2.81 -1.42
C PRO A 51 5.58 -3.76 -1.84
N LEU A 52 4.84 -4.31 -0.86
CA LEU A 52 3.67 -5.14 -1.15
C LEU A 52 2.57 -4.32 -1.86
N HIS A 53 2.30 -3.10 -1.38
CA HIS A 53 1.32 -2.22 -2.02
C HIS A 53 1.73 -1.82 -3.44
N GLN A 54 3.02 -1.55 -3.69
CA GLN A 54 3.55 -1.31 -5.04
C GLN A 54 3.32 -2.53 -5.95
N ARG A 55 3.63 -3.73 -5.49
CA ARG A 55 3.36 -4.97 -6.24
C ARG A 55 1.87 -5.17 -6.53
N VAL A 56 0.99 -4.89 -5.56
CA VAL A 56 -0.47 -4.99 -5.72
C VAL A 56 -0.99 -4.07 -6.83
N ILE A 57 -0.54 -2.81 -6.87
CA ILE A 57 -1.04 -1.86 -7.87
C ILE A 57 -0.47 -2.08 -9.28
N GLU A 58 0.64 -2.82 -9.38
CA GLU A 58 1.26 -3.20 -10.66
C GLU A 58 0.65 -4.49 -11.23
N ASP A 59 -0.05 -5.29 -10.43
CA ASP A 59 -0.71 -6.50 -10.90
C ASP A 59 -1.89 -6.17 -11.83
N ALA A 60 -1.90 -6.82 -13.00
CA ALA A 60 -2.89 -6.56 -14.04
C ALA A 60 -4.32 -6.92 -13.60
N SER A 61 -4.50 -7.92 -12.75
CA SER A 61 -5.84 -8.32 -12.30
C SER A 61 -6.37 -7.34 -11.26
N PHE A 62 -5.50 -6.78 -10.40
CA PHE A 62 -5.86 -5.62 -9.59
C PHE A 62 -6.23 -4.44 -10.48
N ALA A 63 -5.42 -4.10 -11.48
CA ALA A 63 -5.72 -3.01 -12.41
C ALA A 63 -7.02 -3.22 -13.20
N ALA A 64 -7.40 -4.46 -13.53
CA ALA A 64 -8.65 -4.78 -14.21
C ALA A 64 -9.87 -4.86 -13.28
N GLY A 65 -9.68 -4.94 -11.96
CA GLY A 65 -10.76 -5.24 -11.02
C GLY A 65 -11.18 -6.72 -10.99
N ASP A 66 -10.36 -7.60 -11.57
CA ASP A 66 -10.59 -9.04 -11.66
C ASP A 66 -9.85 -9.76 -10.52
N TYR A 67 -10.44 -9.73 -9.33
CA TYR A 67 -9.88 -10.40 -8.14
C TYR A 67 -10.98 -10.82 -7.16
N ASP A 68 -10.69 -11.85 -6.37
CA ASP A 68 -11.54 -12.37 -5.31
C ASP A 68 -10.86 -12.22 -3.94
N ILE A 69 -11.50 -12.74 -2.89
CA ILE A 69 -10.98 -12.69 -1.52
C ILE A 69 -9.71 -13.54 -1.30
N HIS A 70 -9.40 -14.47 -2.21
CA HIS A 70 -8.22 -15.33 -2.15
C HIS A 70 -7.08 -14.84 -3.06
N TRP A 71 -7.33 -13.79 -3.86
CA TRP A 71 -6.37 -13.28 -4.83
C TRP A 71 -5.06 -12.83 -4.17
N LEU A 72 -5.13 -12.12 -3.04
CA LEU A 72 -3.94 -11.60 -2.38
C LEU A 72 -3.03 -12.74 -1.88
N GLU A 73 -3.60 -13.81 -1.34
CA GLU A 73 -2.86 -15.01 -0.92
C GLU A 73 -2.10 -15.62 -2.10
N LYS A 74 -2.76 -15.73 -3.25
CA LYS A 74 -2.16 -16.23 -4.50
C LYS A 74 -1.07 -15.28 -5.03
N LEU A 75 -1.27 -13.96 -4.92
CA LEU A 75 -0.29 -12.96 -5.34
C LEU A 75 0.99 -13.08 -4.50
N VAL A 76 0.86 -13.13 -3.19
CA VAL A 76 2.01 -13.15 -2.27
C VAL A 76 2.75 -14.49 -2.31
N ALA A 77 2.07 -15.59 -2.63
CA ALA A 77 2.70 -16.90 -2.82
C ALA A 77 3.58 -16.98 -4.09
N LYS A 78 3.39 -16.09 -5.06
CA LYS A 78 4.30 -15.98 -6.21
C LYS A 78 5.62 -15.38 -5.73
N PRO A 79 6.77 -15.93 -6.15
CA PRO A 79 8.08 -15.39 -5.79
C PRO A 79 8.26 -13.93 -6.25
#